data_AF-A0A7R9B9D2-F1
#
_entry.id   AF-A0A7R9B9D2-F1
#
_cell.length_a   1.000
_cell.length_b   1.000
_cell.length_c   1.000
_cell.angle_alpha   90.00
_cell.angle_beta   90.00
_cell.angle_gamma   90.00
#
_symmetry.space_group_name_H-M   'P 1'
#
loop_
_entity.id
_entity.type
_entity.pdbx_description
1 polymer ?
#
loop_
_entity_poly.entity_id
_entity_poly.type
_entity_poly.pdbx_seq_one_letter_code
_entity_poly.pdbx_strand_id
1 'polypeptide(L)'
;AVSDSTTLRRHGAGLINNHGCLMMTSRATHHAVSGTVVNTASSHVVTFHDHAVCLTVRPFELREAFEAEAQEVKKARLLLTAAVPVGPDNVRGGYDVPAVASYLDFINLMAYDFHGKWERETGHNAPLYAPSTDSEWRKQLSVDHAANMWVKMGAPKDKLVIGMPTYGRTFTLSNPEVFRVNAPASGGGKAGDYTKEGGFLAYYEV
;
A
#
# COMPACT_ATOMS: atom_id res chain seq x y z
N ALA A 1 -28.95 5.43 26.50
CA ALA A 1 -27.87 5.81 27.44
C ALA A 1 -26.72 6.36 26.60
N VAL A 2 -26.45 7.65 26.81
CA VAL A 2 -25.32 8.50 26.42
C VAL A 2 -24.60 8.21 25.08
N SER A 3 -24.79 9.16 24.15
CA SER A 3 -23.96 9.44 23.00
C SER A 3 -22.50 9.71 23.42
N ASP A 4 -21.56 8.90 22.97
CA ASP A 4 -20.13 9.20 23.12
C ASP A 4 -19.67 9.99 21.88
N SER A 5 -20.04 11.28 21.85
CA SER A 5 -19.52 12.22 20.87
C SER A 5 -18.03 12.41 21.15
N THR A 6 -17.18 11.98 20.22
CA THR A 6 -15.73 12.20 20.32
C THR A 6 -15.44 13.69 20.12
N THR A 7 -15.40 14.44 21.21
CA THR A 7 -15.16 15.89 21.19
C THR A 7 -13.68 16.18 20.97
N LEU A 8 -13.30 16.66 19.79
CA LEU A 8 -11.94 17.14 19.49
C LEU A 8 -11.68 18.46 20.24
N ARG A 9 -10.59 18.54 21.00
CA ARG A 9 -10.14 19.80 21.64
C ARG A 9 -8.94 20.36 20.89
N ARG A 10 -9.02 21.64 20.55
CA ARG A 10 -7.96 22.39 19.85
C ARG A 10 -6.85 22.73 20.86
N HIS A 11 -5.62 22.31 20.58
CA HIS A 11 -4.44 22.71 21.37
C HIS A 11 -3.36 23.24 20.42
N GLY A 12 -3.27 24.55 20.29
CA GLY A 12 -2.36 25.20 19.33
C GLY A 12 -2.70 24.83 17.87
N ALA A 13 -1.69 24.49 17.09
CA ALA A 13 -1.81 24.09 15.68
C ALA A 13 -2.20 22.61 15.46
N GLY A 14 -2.58 21.88 16.52
CA GLY A 14 -2.94 20.45 16.43
C GLY A 14 -4.35 20.17 16.95
N LEU A 15 -4.96 19.12 16.39
CA LEU A 15 -6.15 18.48 16.94
C LEU A 15 -5.71 17.28 17.79
N ILE A 16 -6.15 17.22 19.05
CA ILE A 16 -5.86 16.12 19.97
C ILE A 16 -7.17 15.37 20.23
N ASN A 17 -7.18 14.06 20.02
CA ASN A 17 -8.31 13.21 20.41
C ASN A 17 -8.26 12.91 21.92
N ASN A 18 -9.36 12.39 22.49
CA ASN A 18 -9.45 12.04 23.92
C ASN A 18 -8.45 10.95 24.38
N HIS A 19 -7.63 10.40 23.48
CA HIS A 19 -6.57 9.43 23.75
C HIS A 19 -5.15 10.04 23.65
N GLY A 20 -5.02 11.35 23.53
CA GLY A 20 -3.72 12.03 23.53
C GLY A 20 -2.93 11.89 22.23
N CYS A 21 -3.56 11.48 21.13
CA CYS A 21 -2.92 11.39 19.83
C CYS A 21 -2.90 12.78 19.17
N LEU A 22 -1.69 13.31 18.90
CA LEU A 22 -1.49 14.55 18.16
C LEU A 22 -1.73 14.28 16.67
N MET A 23 -2.84 14.75 16.11
CA MET A 23 -3.04 14.74 14.66
C MET A 23 -2.19 15.84 14.03
N MET A 24 -1.15 15.46 13.27
CA MET A 24 -0.28 16.37 12.51
C MET A 24 -0.97 16.92 11.24
N THR A 25 -2.17 17.51 11.36
CA THR A 25 -2.83 18.16 10.21
C THR A 25 -2.11 19.43 9.78
N SER A 26 -1.68 20.26 10.74
CA SER A 26 -1.00 21.53 10.44
C SER A 26 0.38 21.39 9.79
N ARG A 27 1.12 20.28 9.98
CA ARG A 27 2.48 20.19 9.45
C ARG A 27 2.53 19.99 7.93
N ALA A 28 1.50 19.37 7.34
CA ALA A 28 1.42 19.16 5.89
C ALA A 28 1.27 20.49 5.13
N THR A 29 0.47 21.43 5.65
CA THR A 29 0.25 22.74 5.02
C THR A 29 1.48 23.66 5.07
N HIS A 30 2.36 23.49 6.06
CA HIS A 30 3.63 24.22 6.15
C HIS A 30 4.68 23.81 5.10
N HIS A 31 4.57 22.61 4.53
CA HIS A 31 5.50 22.10 3.52
C HIS A 31 4.95 22.13 2.09
N ALA A 32 3.85 22.85 1.85
CA ALA A 32 3.19 22.94 0.54
C ALA A 32 2.79 21.57 -0.05
N VAL A 33 2.44 20.61 0.80
CA VAL A 33 1.99 19.29 0.39
C VAL A 33 0.49 19.31 0.07
N SER A 34 0.07 18.72 -1.06
CA SER A 34 -1.33 18.71 -1.51
C SER A 34 -2.19 17.54 -0.99
N GLY A 35 -1.58 16.58 -0.27
CA GLY A 35 -2.29 15.43 0.29
C GLY A 35 -1.39 14.46 1.06
N THR A 36 -2.02 13.47 1.68
CA THR A 36 -1.35 12.44 2.48
C THR A 36 -1.59 11.06 1.85
N VAL A 37 -0.52 10.27 1.79
CA VAL A 37 -0.56 8.86 1.40
C VAL A 37 -0.38 8.00 2.64
N VAL A 38 -1.35 7.13 2.94
CA VAL A 38 -1.24 6.11 3.98
C VAL A 38 -0.66 4.85 3.35
N ASN A 39 0.53 4.42 3.75
CA ASN A 39 1.17 3.21 3.22
C ASN A 39 0.96 2.03 4.19
N THR A 40 0.13 1.06 3.81
CA THR A 40 -0.18 -0.12 4.62
C THR A 40 0.36 -1.38 3.92
N ALA A 41 1.65 -1.67 4.11
CA ALA A 41 2.33 -2.82 3.53
C ALA A 41 1.75 -4.18 4.02
N SER A 42 1.15 -4.22 5.21
CA SER A 42 0.37 -5.33 5.75
C SER A 42 -0.42 -4.85 6.97
N SER A 43 -1.39 -5.62 7.46
CA SER A 43 -2.15 -5.36 8.70
C SER A 43 -1.33 -5.48 9.99
N HIS A 44 0.01 -5.50 9.90
CA HIS A 44 0.90 -5.55 11.06
C HIS A 44 1.35 -4.14 11.47
N VAL A 45 1.06 -3.83 12.73
CA VAL A 45 1.45 -2.62 13.47
C VAL A 45 2.94 -2.38 13.33
N VAL A 46 3.32 -1.30 12.66
CA VAL A 46 4.71 -0.83 12.66
C VAL A 46 4.87 0.21 13.78
N THR A 47 5.33 -0.23 14.95
CA THR A 47 5.76 0.67 16.02
C THR A 47 7.15 1.24 15.68
N PHE A 48 7.21 2.50 15.25
CA PHE A 48 8.47 3.25 15.29
C PHE A 48 8.56 3.99 16.63
N HIS A 49 9.70 3.80 17.31
CA HIS A 49 10.07 4.55 18.51
C HIS A 49 10.31 6.02 18.16
N ASP A 50 9.74 6.88 19.00
CA ASP A 50 9.85 8.35 19.04
C ASP A 50 9.16 9.15 17.92
N HIS A 51 8.13 9.91 18.36
CA HIS A 51 7.23 10.78 17.60
C HIS A 51 6.10 10.07 16.84
N ALA A 52 5.16 9.55 17.63
CA ALA A 52 3.95 8.85 17.20
C ALA A 52 3.08 9.64 16.20
N VAL A 53 3.15 9.25 14.92
CA VAL A 53 1.96 9.20 14.07
C VAL A 53 1.31 7.85 14.39
N CYS A 54 0.25 7.89 15.18
CA CYS A 54 -0.50 6.71 15.54
C CYS A 54 -1.06 6.07 14.26
N LEU A 55 -0.61 4.87 13.91
CA LEU A 55 -1.17 4.02 12.85
C LEU A 55 -2.59 3.49 13.19
N THR A 56 -3.23 4.06 14.19
CA THR A 56 -4.61 3.78 14.61
C THR A 56 -5.59 4.87 14.16
N VAL A 57 -5.19 5.80 13.30
CA VAL A 57 -6.15 6.76 12.75
C VAL A 57 -6.92 6.07 11.62
N ARG A 58 -8.21 5.83 11.89
CA ARG A 58 -9.13 5.26 10.90
C ARG A 58 -9.27 6.25 9.73
N PRO A 59 -9.35 5.78 8.48
CA PRO A 59 -9.42 6.67 7.31
C PRO A 59 -10.51 7.75 7.39
N PHE A 60 -11.62 7.46 8.09
CA PHE A 60 -12.69 8.44 8.29
C PHE A 60 -12.27 9.63 9.15
N GLU A 61 -11.47 9.43 10.20
CA GLU A 61 -11.07 10.50 11.12
C GLU A 61 -10.14 11.51 10.41
N LEU A 62 -9.25 11.01 9.54
CA LEU A 62 -8.42 11.87 8.68
C LEU A 62 -9.26 12.63 7.66
N ARG A 63 -10.25 11.95 7.07
CA ARG A 63 -11.13 12.55 6.07
C ARG A 63 -11.93 13.71 6.66
N GLU A 64 -12.55 13.51 7.83
CA GLU A 64 -13.29 14.55 8.54
C GLU A 64 -12.38 15.72 8.94
N ALA A 65 -11.17 15.43 9.43
CA ALA A 65 -10.21 16.46 9.81
C ALA A 65 -9.78 17.31 8.60
N PHE A 66 -9.55 16.70 7.44
CA PHE A 66 -9.21 17.43 6.21
C PHE A 66 -10.39 18.26 5.68
N GLU A 67 -11.62 17.75 5.79
CA GLU A 67 -12.83 18.51 5.44
C GLU A 67 -13.02 19.73 6.34
N ALA A 68 -12.85 19.57 7.64
CA ALA A 68 -12.93 20.67 8.61
C ALA A 68 -11.84 21.73 8.34
N GLU A 69 -10.59 21.33 8.15
CA GLU A 69 -9.48 22.25 7.85
C GLU A 69 -9.75 23.04 6.57
N ALA A 70 -10.19 22.38 5.50
CA ALA A 70 -10.48 23.03 4.22
C ALA A 70 -11.52 24.16 4.34
N GLN A 71 -12.54 23.95 5.17
CA GLN A 71 -13.56 24.96 5.47
C GLN A 71 -12.98 26.11 6.29
N GLU A 72 -12.16 25.82 7.30
CA GLU A 72 -11.53 26.85 8.15
C GLU A 72 -10.58 27.75 7.35
N VAL A 73 -9.69 27.16 6.54
CA VAL A 73 -8.64 27.90 5.83
C VAL A 73 -9.07 28.40 4.44
N LYS A 74 -10.28 28.04 3.99
CA LYS A 74 -10.84 28.37 2.67
C LYS A 74 -9.91 27.99 1.50
N LYS A 75 -9.27 26.83 1.61
CA LYS A 75 -8.44 26.23 0.55
C LYS A 75 -9.01 24.88 0.13
N ALA A 76 -8.53 24.36 -0.99
CA ALA A 76 -8.84 23.00 -1.40
C ALA A 76 -8.45 22.00 -0.30
N ARG A 77 -9.31 21.00 -0.09
CA ARG A 77 -9.07 19.91 0.86
C ARG A 77 -7.83 19.12 0.46
N LEU A 78 -7.04 18.71 1.46
CA LEU A 78 -5.94 17.76 1.27
C LEU A 78 -6.47 16.42 0.75
N LEU A 79 -5.79 15.86 -0.26
CA LEU A 79 -6.12 14.53 -0.75
C LEU A 79 -5.76 13.46 0.29
N LEU A 80 -6.60 12.46 0.43
CA LEU A 80 -6.36 11.28 1.26
C LEU A 80 -6.33 10.04 0.38
N THR A 81 -5.18 9.37 0.33
CA THR A 81 -4.97 8.19 -0.53
C THR A 81 -4.29 7.09 0.28
N ALA A 82 -4.36 5.85 -0.19
CA ALA A 82 -3.64 4.74 0.42
C ALA A 82 -2.96 3.84 -0.60
N ALA A 83 -1.81 3.28 -0.23
CA ALA A 83 -1.15 2.20 -0.95
C ALA A 83 -1.58 0.86 -0.34
N VAL A 84 -2.19 -0.02 -1.14
CA VAL A 84 -2.89 -1.21 -0.67
C VAL A 84 -2.37 -2.50 -1.32
N PRO A 85 -2.41 -3.65 -0.63
CA PRO A 85 -1.81 -4.89 -1.10
C PRO A 85 -2.67 -5.59 -2.16
N VAL A 86 -2.01 -6.50 -2.89
CA VAL A 86 -2.63 -7.36 -3.92
C VAL A 86 -2.90 -8.79 -3.45
N GLY A 87 -2.30 -9.22 -2.33
CA GLY A 87 -2.47 -10.57 -1.78
C GLY A 87 -3.89 -10.81 -1.23
N PRO A 88 -4.63 -11.84 -1.68
CA PRO A 88 -6.01 -12.08 -1.26
C PRO A 88 -6.20 -12.20 0.26
N ASP A 89 -5.27 -12.87 0.95
CA ASP A 89 -5.33 -13.05 2.40
C ASP A 89 -5.12 -11.74 3.16
N ASN A 90 -4.20 -10.90 2.69
CA ASN A 90 -3.96 -9.57 3.27
C ASN A 90 -5.18 -8.66 3.12
N VAL A 91 -5.84 -8.71 1.95
CA VAL A 91 -7.03 -7.90 1.69
C VAL A 91 -8.20 -8.37 2.56
N ARG A 92 -8.50 -9.67 2.59
CA ARG A 92 -9.62 -10.22 3.39
C ARG A 92 -9.43 -10.05 4.89
N GLY A 93 -8.20 -10.15 5.39
CA GLY A 93 -7.91 -10.02 6.82
C GLY A 93 -7.74 -8.58 7.32
N GLY A 94 -7.48 -7.63 6.42
CA GLY A 94 -7.04 -6.28 6.81
C GLY A 94 -7.92 -5.11 6.34
N TYR A 95 -8.85 -5.32 5.40
CA TYR A 95 -9.53 -4.21 4.73
C TYR A 95 -11.04 -4.41 4.63
N ASP A 96 -11.79 -3.47 5.23
CA ASP A 96 -13.18 -3.21 4.86
C ASP A 96 -13.18 -2.37 3.59
N VAL A 97 -13.13 -3.03 2.43
CA VAL A 97 -12.94 -2.37 1.13
C VAL A 97 -14.00 -1.30 0.83
N PRO A 98 -15.31 -1.53 1.02
CA PRO A 98 -16.32 -0.49 0.81
C PRO A 98 -16.13 0.73 1.72
N ALA A 99 -15.83 0.51 3.01
CA ALA A 99 -15.60 1.62 3.94
C ALA A 99 -14.33 2.38 3.59
N VAL A 100 -13.23 1.69 3.30
CA VAL A 100 -11.96 2.34 2.90
C VAL A 100 -12.14 3.14 1.61
N ALA A 101 -12.81 2.58 0.61
CA ALA A 101 -13.03 3.23 -0.67
C ALA A 101 -13.93 4.48 -0.60
N SER A 102 -14.79 4.59 0.41
CA SER A 102 -15.65 5.77 0.58
C SER A 102 -14.86 6.99 1.10
N TYR A 103 -13.89 6.78 1.98
CA TYR A 103 -13.09 7.85 2.60
C TYR A 103 -11.91 8.31 1.74
N LEU A 104 -11.30 7.39 0.99
CA LEU A 104 -10.16 7.71 0.13
C LEU A 104 -10.58 8.43 -1.15
N ASP A 105 -9.74 9.34 -1.61
CA ASP A 105 -9.89 10.01 -2.91
C ASP A 105 -9.56 9.05 -4.06
N PHE A 106 -8.43 8.34 -3.95
CA PHE A 106 -8.06 7.21 -4.80
C PHE A 106 -7.16 6.22 -4.05
N ILE A 107 -7.02 5.03 -4.62
CA ILE A 107 -6.38 3.85 -4.03
C ILE A 107 -5.23 3.42 -4.95
N ASN A 108 -4.01 3.45 -4.45
CA ASN A 108 -2.83 2.97 -5.16
C ASN A 108 -2.67 1.47 -4.91
N LEU A 109 -3.07 0.66 -5.88
CA LEU A 109 -2.91 -0.79 -5.81
C LEU A 109 -1.43 -1.14 -6.05
N MET A 110 -0.77 -1.75 -5.06
CA MET A 110 0.65 -2.14 -5.14
C MET A 110 0.82 -3.41 -6.01
N ALA A 111 0.57 -3.26 -7.31
CA ALA A 111 0.52 -4.34 -8.29
C ALA A 111 1.92 -4.82 -8.74
N TYR A 112 2.76 -5.12 -7.76
CA TYR A 112 4.14 -5.57 -7.87
C TYR A 112 4.50 -6.42 -6.64
N ASP A 113 5.70 -7.01 -6.63
CA ASP A 113 6.13 -7.95 -5.61
C ASP A 113 5.23 -9.18 -5.48
N PHE A 114 4.64 -9.64 -6.59
CA PHE A 114 3.89 -10.91 -6.61
C PHE A 114 4.80 -12.11 -6.35
N HIS A 115 5.99 -12.08 -6.94
CA HIS A 115 7.02 -13.11 -6.82
C HIS A 115 8.39 -12.49 -6.52
N GLY A 116 9.21 -13.20 -5.78
CA GLY A 116 10.55 -12.74 -5.42
C GLY A 116 11.35 -13.77 -4.64
N LYS A 117 12.52 -13.36 -4.15
CA LYS A 117 13.52 -14.25 -3.51
C LYS A 117 13.03 -15.04 -2.28
N TRP A 118 11.86 -14.71 -1.75
CA TRP A 118 11.21 -15.46 -0.66
C TRP A 118 10.61 -16.79 -1.13
N GLU A 119 10.50 -17.02 -2.44
CA GLU A 119 10.06 -18.27 -3.05
C GLU A 119 11.27 -19.10 -3.53
N ARG A 120 11.07 -20.41 -3.71
CA ARG A 120 12.10 -21.36 -4.20
C ARG A 120 12.12 -21.52 -5.72
N GLU A 121 11.27 -20.77 -6.41
CA GLU A 121 11.08 -20.85 -7.86
C GLU A 121 10.99 -19.44 -8.42
N THR A 122 11.49 -19.24 -9.64
CA THR A 122 11.41 -17.95 -10.32
C THR A 122 9.96 -17.59 -10.62
N GLY A 123 9.59 -16.35 -10.38
CA GLY A 123 8.32 -15.78 -10.82
C GLY A 123 8.49 -14.32 -11.23
N HIS A 124 7.52 -13.78 -11.96
CA HIS A 124 7.59 -12.42 -12.46
C HIS A 124 7.21 -11.39 -11.36
N ASN A 125 7.86 -10.22 -11.33
CA ASN A 125 7.58 -9.20 -10.31
C ASN A 125 6.11 -8.69 -10.36
N ALA A 126 5.63 -8.38 -11.58
CA ALA A 126 4.28 -7.85 -11.84
C ALA A 126 3.64 -8.49 -13.08
N PRO A 127 3.22 -9.77 -13.04
CA PRO A 127 2.58 -10.41 -14.18
C PRO A 127 1.18 -9.84 -14.39
N LEU A 128 0.88 -9.34 -15.60
CA LEU A 128 -0.47 -8.86 -15.93
C LEU A 128 -1.49 -10.00 -15.78
N TYR A 129 -1.13 -11.18 -16.30
CA TYR A 129 -1.86 -12.43 -16.17
C TYR A 129 -0.92 -13.51 -15.64
N ALA A 130 -1.45 -14.40 -14.80
CA ALA A 130 -0.67 -15.54 -14.30
C ALA A 130 -0.34 -16.54 -15.42
N PRO A 131 0.86 -17.15 -15.41
CA PRO A 131 1.22 -18.19 -16.37
C PRO A 131 0.35 -19.44 -16.19
N SER A 132 0.13 -20.18 -17.28
CA SER A 132 -0.69 -21.41 -17.26
C SER A 132 -0.09 -22.53 -16.40
N THR A 133 1.21 -22.46 -16.12
CA THR A 133 1.97 -23.39 -15.28
C THR A 133 1.77 -23.16 -13.79
N ASP A 134 1.09 -22.09 -13.39
CA ASP A 134 0.81 -21.80 -11.98
C ASP A 134 -0.26 -22.72 -11.41
N SER A 135 -0.11 -23.02 -10.12
CA SER A 135 -1.17 -23.63 -9.32
C SER A 135 -2.38 -22.70 -9.23
N GLU A 136 -3.57 -23.27 -8.97
CA GLU A 136 -4.80 -22.47 -8.80
C GLU A 136 -4.67 -21.38 -7.71
N TRP A 137 -3.85 -21.63 -6.69
CA TRP A 137 -3.52 -20.60 -5.70
C TRP A 137 -2.67 -19.48 -6.31
N ARG A 138 -1.56 -19.83 -6.98
CA ARG A 138 -0.66 -18.84 -7.60
C ARG A 138 -1.30 -18.04 -8.72
N LYS A 139 -2.31 -18.57 -9.42
CA LYS A 139 -3.07 -17.83 -10.44
C LYS A 139 -3.73 -16.55 -9.90
N GLN A 140 -3.96 -16.45 -8.59
CA GLN A 140 -4.46 -15.24 -7.94
C GLN A 140 -3.40 -14.12 -7.86
N LEU A 141 -2.11 -14.45 -8.03
CA LEU A 141 -0.97 -13.54 -7.96
C LEU A 141 -0.71 -12.88 -9.32
N SER A 142 -1.70 -12.13 -9.82
CA SER A 142 -1.57 -11.32 -11.04
C SER A 142 -2.26 -9.97 -10.89
N VAL A 143 -1.83 -8.99 -11.70
CA VAL A 143 -2.40 -7.64 -11.70
C VAL A 143 -3.90 -7.67 -12.02
N ASP A 144 -4.30 -8.43 -13.03
CA ASP A 144 -5.71 -8.57 -13.41
C ASP A 144 -6.56 -9.13 -12.26
N HIS A 145 -6.12 -10.23 -11.65
CA HIS A 145 -6.86 -10.85 -10.55
C HIS A 145 -6.97 -9.91 -9.35
N ALA A 146 -5.86 -9.25 -8.98
CA ALA A 146 -5.83 -8.34 -7.85
C ALA A 146 -6.75 -7.12 -8.06
N ALA A 147 -6.70 -6.50 -9.23
CA ALA A 147 -7.58 -5.37 -9.55
C ALA A 147 -9.06 -5.78 -9.54
N ASN A 148 -9.38 -6.91 -10.18
CA ASN A 148 -10.75 -7.44 -10.20
C ASN A 148 -11.24 -7.85 -8.81
N MET A 149 -10.35 -8.34 -7.94
CA MET A 149 -10.68 -8.65 -6.55
C MET A 149 -11.10 -7.39 -5.77
N TRP A 150 -10.33 -6.31 -5.86
CA TRP A 150 -10.67 -5.04 -5.21
C TRP A 150 -12.01 -4.48 -5.68
N VAL A 151 -12.26 -4.53 -7.00
CA VAL A 151 -13.56 -4.13 -7.57
C VAL A 151 -14.69 -5.01 -7.03
N LYS A 152 -14.51 -6.34 -7.02
CA LYS A 152 -15.51 -7.29 -6.52
C LYS A 152 -15.81 -7.10 -5.02
N MET A 153 -14.83 -6.63 -4.25
CA MET A 153 -15.00 -6.32 -2.84
C MET A 153 -15.62 -4.94 -2.58
N GLY A 154 -15.88 -4.14 -3.62
CA GLY A 154 -16.64 -2.89 -3.51
C GLY A 154 -15.85 -1.61 -3.78
N ALA A 155 -14.59 -1.70 -4.23
CA ALA A 155 -13.84 -0.52 -4.66
C ALA A 155 -14.34 0.00 -6.02
N PRO A 156 -14.66 1.30 -6.16
CA PRO A 156 -14.96 1.91 -7.46
C PRO A 156 -13.77 1.83 -8.41
N LYS A 157 -14.01 1.50 -9.68
CA LYS A 157 -12.95 1.33 -10.70
C LYS A 157 -12.18 2.62 -10.96
N ASP A 158 -12.88 3.76 -10.96
CA ASP A 158 -12.32 5.10 -11.17
C ASP A 158 -11.39 5.55 -10.02
N LYS A 159 -11.51 4.94 -8.84
CA LYS A 159 -10.62 5.19 -7.70
C LYS A 159 -9.40 4.29 -7.67
N LEU A 160 -9.32 3.23 -8.48
CA LEU A 160 -8.20 2.29 -8.46
C LEU A 160 -7.10 2.74 -9.42
N VAL A 161 -5.92 3.04 -8.86
CA VAL A 161 -4.70 3.38 -9.59
C VAL A 161 -3.77 2.17 -9.55
N ILE A 162 -3.43 1.62 -10.71
CA ILE A 162 -2.61 0.41 -10.82
C ILE A 162 -1.13 0.77 -10.73
N GLY A 163 -0.43 0.24 -9.72
CA GLY A 163 1.00 0.43 -9.54
C GLY A 163 1.81 -0.24 -10.65
N MET A 164 2.83 0.47 -11.16
CA MET A 164 3.75 -0.03 -12.17
C MET A 164 5.18 0.01 -11.62
N PRO A 165 5.84 -1.14 -11.43
CA PRO A 165 7.19 -1.16 -10.87
C PRO A 165 8.22 -0.76 -11.93
N THR A 166 9.06 0.21 -11.62
CA THR A 166 10.27 0.54 -12.39
C THR A 166 11.49 -0.24 -11.87
N TYR A 167 11.27 -1.49 -11.46
CA TYR A 167 12.26 -2.40 -10.91
C TYR A 167 11.86 -3.85 -11.15
N GLY A 168 12.83 -4.75 -11.10
CA GLY A 168 12.66 -6.20 -11.21
C GLY A 168 13.06 -6.93 -9.93
N ARG A 169 12.43 -8.10 -9.71
CA ARG A 169 12.86 -9.07 -8.70
C ARG A 169 13.72 -10.12 -9.39
N THR A 170 14.87 -10.44 -8.80
CA THR A 170 15.87 -11.31 -9.42
C THR A 170 16.11 -12.58 -8.63
N PHE A 171 16.52 -13.63 -9.34
CA PHE A 171 16.76 -14.95 -8.79
C PHE A 171 18.12 -15.49 -9.27
N THR A 172 18.73 -16.34 -8.45
CA THR A 172 19.83 -17.20 -8.89
C THR A 172 19.25 -18.58 -9.21
N LEU A 173 19.38 -19.03 -10.46
CA LEU A 173 18.88 -20.33 -10.90
C LEU A 173 19.65 -21.47 -10.21
N SER A 174 18.95 -22.53 -9.83
CA SER A 174 19.58 -23.75 -9.31
C SER A 174 20.31 -24.53 -10.41
N ASN A 175 19.78 -24.50 -11.64
CA ASN A 175 20.42 -25.01 -12.84
C ASN A 175 20.30 -23.95 -13.95
N PRO A 176 21.41 -23.41 -14.51
CA PRO A 176 21.37 -22.39 -15.55
C PRO A 176 20.68 -22.86 -16.85
N GLU A 177 20.55 -24.17 -17.08
CA GLU A 177 19.84 -24.72 -18.24
C GLU A 177 18.30 -24.68 -18.08
N VAL A 178 17.80 -24.44 -16.86
CA VAL A 178 16.38 -24.35 -16.54
C VAL A 178 16.04 -22.90 -16.17
N PHE A 179 15.69 -22.09 -17.16
CA PHE A 179 15.55 -20.62 -17.04
C PHE A 179 14.16 -20.07 -17.36
N ARG A 180 13.15 -20.95 -17.52
CA ARG A 180 11.76 -20.52 -17.75
C ARG A 180 11.11 -20.03 -16.46
N VAL A 181 9.96 -19.36 -16.57
CA VAL A 181 9.12 -19.05 -15.40
C VAL A 181 8.81 -20.34 -14.63
N ASN A 182 8.73 -20.25 -13.30
CA ASN A 182 8.62 -21.36 -12.35
C ASN A 182 9.83 -22.32 -12.34
N ALA A 183 10.99 -21.91 -12.86
CA ALA A 183 12.22 -22.68 -12.71
C ALA A 183 12.71 -22.68 -11.24
N PRO A 184 13.33 -23.77 -10.76
CA PRO A 184 13.93 -23.80 -9.42
C PRO A 184 15.03 -22.75 -9.24
N ALA A 185 14.96 -22.01 -8.13
CA ALA A 185 15.92 -20.99 -7.74
C ALA A 185 16.60 -21.33 -6.40
N SER A 186 17.88 -20.98 -6.28
CA SER A 186 18.67 -21.17 -5.06
C SER A 186 18.59 -19.97 -4.10
N GLY A 187 18.08 -18.83 -4.58
CA GLY A 187 17.85 -17.63 -3.80
C GLY A 187 17.68 -16.40 -4.70
N GLY A 188 17.82 -15.22 -4.10
CA GLY A 188 17.81 -13.94 -4.83
C GLY A 188 19.00 -13.82 -5.79
N GLY A 189 18.83 -13.03 -6.85
CA GLY A 189 19.92 -12.65 -7.74
C GLY A 189 20.98 -11.82 -7.02
N LYS A 190 22.16 -11.66 -7.64
CA LYS A 190 23.21 -10.78 -7.13
C LYS A 190 22.70 -9.34 -7.02
N ALA A 191 23.25 -8.60 -6.07
CA ALA A 191 22.95 -7.19 -5.90
C ALA A 191 23.44 -6.39 -7.11
N GLY A 192 22.63 -5.41 -7.55
CA GLY A 192 23.02 -4.46 -8.58
C GLY A 192 24.10 -3.49 -8.09
N ASP A 193 24.84 -2.90 -9.04
CA ASP A 193 25.93 -1.96 -8.74
C ASP A 193 25.44 -0.69 -8.03
N TYR A 194 24.22 -0.25 -8.33
CA TYR A 194 23.64 0.98 -7.81
C TYR A 194 22.63 0.71 -6.70
N THR A 195 21.72 -0.24 -6.87
CA THR A 195 20.69 -0.54 -5.86
C THR A 195 21.23 -1.32 -4.67
N LYS A 196 22.32 -2.09 -4.85
CA LYS A 196 23.03 -2.80 -3.79
C LYS A 196 22.17 -3.76 -2.96
N GLU A 197 21.06 -4.25 -3.52
CA GLU A 197 20.17 -5.21 -2.88
C GLU A 197 20.09 -6.52 -3.67
N GLY A 198 20.45 -7.64 -3.04
CA GLY A 198 20.30 -8.96 -3.65
C GLY A 198 18.82 -9.33 -3.86
N GLY A 199 18.47 -9.79 -5.05
CA GLY A 199 17.10 -10.11 -5.44
C GLY A 199 16.27 -8.91 -5.95
N PHE A 200 16.91 -7.76 -6.18
CA PHE A 200 16.30 -6.53 -6.67
C PHE A 200 17.23 -5.85 -7.69
N LEU A 201 16.65 -5.30 -8.74
CA LEU A 201 17.35 -4.42 -9.70
C LEU A 201 16.44 -3.27 -10.11
N ALA A 202 16.97 -2.06 -10.18
CA ALA A 202 16.25 -0.96 -10.81
C ALA A 202 16.13 -1.20 -12.33
N TYR A 203 15.13 -0.60 -12.98
CA TYR A 203 14.92 -0.78 -14.42
C TYR A 203 16.16 -0.49 -15.28
N TYR A 204 17.00 0.47 -14.88
CA TYR A 204 18.23 0.81 -15.61
C TYR A 204 19.40 -0.17 -15.36
N GLU A 205 19.28 -1.09 -14.39
CA GLU A 205 20.29 -2.12 -14.10
C GLU A 205 19.97 -3.47 -14.78
N VAL A 206 18.77 -3.60 -15.36
CA VAL A 206 18.32 -4.79 -16.12
C VAL A 206 18.88 -4.76 -17.53
#